data_AF-A0A0G1T0U2-F1
#
_entry.id   AF-A0A0G1T0U2-F1
#
_cell.length_a   1.000
_cell.length_b   1.000
_cell.length_c   1.000
_cell.angle_alpha   90.00
_cell.angle_beta   90.00
_cell.angle_gamma   90.00
#
_symmetry.space_group_name_H-M   'P 1'
#
loop_
_entity.id
_entity.type
_entity.pdbx_description
1 polymer ?
#
loop_
_entity_poly.entity_id
_entity_poly.type
_entity_poly.pdbx_seq_one_letter_code
_entity_poly.pdbx_strand_id
1 'polypeptide(L)'
;EAADRYELDYRLTTAIAQQESNLCKIIPPGSNNCWGWGIHSAGTLGFDSFEEGIETVSAGLRKEYLDKGFRTVEEIMSKYTPLSNGSWATGVTKFMSEME
;
A
#
# COMPACT_ATOMS: atom_id res chain seq x y z
N GLU A 1 -8.64 -10.00 8.28
CA GLU A 1 -8.40 -9.45 9.64
C GLU A 1 -8.04 -7.97 9.64
N ALA A 2 -6.84 -7.55 9.22
CA ALA A 2 -6.47 -6.12 9.26
C ALA A 2 -7.41 -5.25 8.39
N ALA A 3 -7.72 -5.70 7.17
CA ALA A 3 -8.67 -5.01 6.30
C ALA A 3 -10.04 -4.83 6.98
N ASP A 4 -10.55 -5.85 7.66
CA ASP A 4 -11.84 -5.78 8.37
C ASP A 4 -11.77 -4.78 9.53
N ARG A 5 -10.69 -4.81 10.34
CA ARG A 5 -10.48 -3.88 11.47
C ARG A 5 -10.42 -2.43 11.05
N TYR A 6 -9.85 -2.15 9.87
CA TYR A 6 -9.64 -0.80 9.35
C TYR A 6 -10.67 -0.39 8.28
N GLU A 7 -11.66 -1.24 8.03
CA GLU A 7 -12.70 -1.11 7.00
C GLU A 7 -12.11 -0.75 5.62
N LEU A 8 -11.08 -1.50 5.21
CA LEU A 8 -10.45 -1.42 3.90
C LEU A 8 -11.07 -2.46 2.95
N ASP A 9 -11.02 -2.19 1.65
CA ASP A 9 -11.16 -3.27 0.66
C ASP A 9 -10.02 -4.28 0.88
N TYR A 10 -10.35 -5.54 1.13
CA TYR A 10 -9.37 -6.58 1.47
C TYR A 10 -8.33 -6.81 0.36
N ARG A 11 -8.62 -6.40 -0.87
CA ARG A 11 -7.73 -6.52 -2.03
C ARG A 11 -6.68 -5.43 -2.06
N LEU A 12 -6.95 -4.28 -1.44
CA LEU A 12 -6.15 -3.06 -1.61
C LEU A 12 -4.70 -3.24 -1.14
N THR A 13 -4.48 -3.76 0.07
CA THR A 13 -3.12 -3.95 0.61
C THR A 13 -2.32 -4.95 -0.21
N THR A 14 -2.96 -6.02 -0.70
CA THR A 14 -2.31 -7.02 -1.55
C THR A 14 -1.96 -6.44 -2.93
N ALA A 15 -2.88 -5.67 -3.53
CA ALA A 15 -2.67 -5.03 -4.82
C ALA A 15 -1.56 -3.97 -4.78
N ILE A 16 -1.48 -3.19 -3.71
CA ILE A 16 -0.38 -2.25 -3.48
C ILE A 16 0.94 -3.01 -3.37
N ALA A 17 1.01 -4.09 -2.59
CA ALA A 17 2.24 -4.89 -2.48
C ALA A 17 2.67 -5.52 -3.82
N GLN A 18 1.71 -5.95 -4.64
CA GLN A 18 1.97 -6.46 -5.98
C GLN A 18 2.52 -5.35 -6.90
N GLN A 19 1.98 -4.14 -6.83
CA GLN A 19 2.42 -2.98 -7.61
C GLN A 19 3.81 -2.48 -7.19
N GLU A 20 4.09 -2.44 -5.89
CA GLU A 20 5.31 -1.83 -5.33
C GLU A 20 6.51 -2.76 -5.35
N SER A 21 6.30 -4.06 -5.07
CA SER A 21 7.40 -4.99 -4.83
C SER A 21 7.21 -6.36 -5.46
N ASN A 22 6.18 -6.54 -6.30
CA ASN A 22 5.78 -7.85 -6.84
C ASN A 22 5.57 -8.88 -5.72
N LEU A 23 4.78 -8.51 -4.71
CA LEU A 23 4.49 -9.30 -3.50
C LEU A 23 5.78 -9.63 -2.73
N CYS A 24 6.49 -8.58 -2.32
CA CYS A 24 7.70 -8.66 -1.50
C CYS A 24 8.93 -9.29 -2.19
N LYS A 25 8.86 -9.61 -3.49
CA LYS A 25 10.01 -10.18 -4.23
C LYS A 25 11.14 -9.17 -4.42
N ILE A 26 10.78 -7.88 -4.49
CA ILE A 26 11.72 -6.78 -4.72
C ILE A 26 11.55 -5.77 -3.58
N ILE A 27 12.23 -6.03 -2.46
CA ILE A 27 12.29 -5.14 -1.28
C ILE A 27 13.72 -5.07 -0.74
N PRO A 28 14.09 -4.01 0.01
CA PRO A 28 15.35 -4.00 0.75
C PRO A 28 15.45 -5.21 1.70
N PRO A 29 16.59 -5.93 1.75
CA PRO A 29 16.73 -7.11 2.60
C PRO A 29 16.41 -6.83 4.07
N GLY A 30 15.58 -7.67 4.67
CA GLY A 30 15.17 -7.56 6.08
C GLY A 30 14.20 -6.42 6.39
N SER A 31 13.73 -5.66 5.39
CA SER A 31 12.81 -4.53 5.64
C SER A 31 11.36 -4.95 5.89
N ASN A 32 10.94 -6.12 5.41
CA ASN A 32 9.53 -6.56 5.41
C ASN A 32 8.53 -5.53 4.85
N ASN A 33 8.99 -4.53 4.09
CA ASN A 33 8.16 -3.43 3.58
C ASN A 33 7.81 -3.66 2.11
N CYS A 34 6.73 -4.40 1.89
CA CYS A 34 6.27 -4.76 0.56
C CYS A 34 5.51 -3.64 -0.16
N TRP A 35 5.14 -2.58 0.56
CA TRP A 35 4.25 -1.52 0.09
C TRP A 35 5.00 -0.22 -0.25
N GLY A 36 6.32 -0.17 -0.05
CA GLY A 36 7.06 1.08 -0.21
C GLY A 36 6.57 2.18 0.76
N TRP A 37 6.05 1.80 1.92
CA TRP A 37 5.46 2.73 2.87
C TRP A 37 6.55 3.50 3.63
N GLY A 38 6.36 4.81 3.84
CA GLY A 38 7.29 5.63 4.63
C GLY A 38 8.68 5.80 3.99
N ILE A 39 8.77 5.84 2.66
CA ILE A 39 10.01 6.16 1.94
C ILE A 39 10.23 7.68 1.94
N HIS A 40 11.41 8.10 2.40
CA HIS A 40 11.83 9.50 2.36
C HIS A 40 13.35 9.63 2.09
N SER A 41 13.83 10.85 1.88
CA SER A 41 15.26 11.10 1.55
C SER A 41 16.26 10.58 2.59
N ALA A 42 15.84 10.43 3.85
CA ALA A 42 16.68 9.88 4.92
C ALA A 42 16.65 8.35 5.04
N GLY A 43 15.89 7.64 4.20
CA GLY A 43 15.77 6.18 4.24
C GLY A 43 14.35 5.66 4.01
N THR A 44 14.22 4.33 4.06
CA THR A 44 12.95 3.60 3.93
C THR A 44 12.60 3.00 5.29
N LEU A 45 11.34 3.16 5.72
CA LEU A 45 10.85 2.47 6.90
C LEU A 45 10.94 0.95 6.70
N GLY A 46 11.53 0.24 7.67
CA GLY A 46 11.47 -1.21 7.78
C GLY A 46 10.51 -1.62 8.90
N PHE A 47 10.02 -2.84 8.82
CA PHE A 47 9.18 -3.49 9.84
C PHE A 47 9.88 -4.74 10.36
N ASP A 48 9.69 -5.04 11.65
CA ASP A 48 10.21 -6.23 12.33
C ASP A 48 9.59 -7.52 11.77
N SER A 49 8.34 -7.45 11.26
CA SER A 49 7.69 -8.57 10.56
C SER A 49 6.72 -8.11 9.46
N PHE A 50 6.27 -9.05 8.62
CA PHE A 50 5.24 -8.77 7.63
C PHE A 50 3.90 -8.41 8.28
N GLU A 51 3.57 -9.03 9.42
CA GLU A 51 2.36 -8.74 10.18
C GLU A 51 2.36 -7.31 10.72
N GLU A 52 3.51 -6.85 11.25
CA GLU A 52 3.65 -5.44 11.67
C GLU A 52 3.49 -4.48 10.49
N GLY A 53 4.08 -4.83 9.34
CA GLY A 53 3.92 -4.07 8.10
C GLY A 53 2.47 -3.99 7.64
N ILE A 54 1.75 -5.12 7.61
CA ILE A 54 0.32 -5.17 7.26
C ILE A 54 -0.48 -4.28 8.22
N GLU A 55 -0.24 -4.37 9.52
CA GLU A 55 -0.97 -3.58 10.51
C GLU A 55 -0.71 -2.08 10.32
N THR A 56 0.56 -1.70 10.22
CA THR A 56 0.97 -0.29 10.06
C THR A 56 0.44 0.32 8.77
N VAL A 57 0.57 -0.39 7.66
CA VAL A 57 0.08 0.08 6.35
C VAL A 57 -1.44 0.15 6.34
N SER A 58 -2.14 -0.85 6.90
CA SER A 58 -3.61 -0.84 6.94
C SER A 58 -4.15 0.31 7.80
N ALA A 59 -3.60 0.50 8.99
CA ALA A 59 -3.94 1.62 9.87
C ALA A 59 -3.65 2.97 9.18
N GLY A 60 -2.51 3.06 8.52
CA GLY A 60 -2.08 4.23 7.75
C GLY A 60 -3.03 4.55 6.60
N LEU A 61 -3.38 3.57 5.76
CA LEU A 61 -4.34 3.73 4.66
C LEU A 61 -5.70 4.22 5.19
N ARG A 62 -6.18 3.68 6.30
CA ARG A 62 -7.42 4.17 6.90
C ARG A 62 -7.30 5.63 7.34
N LYS A 63 -6.36 5.93 8.23
CA LYS A 63 -6.24 7.25 8.88
C LYS A 63 -5.82 8.35 7.91
N GLU A 64 -4.87 8.04 7.02
CA GLU A 64 -4.22 9.04 6.18
C GLU A 64 -4.88 9.20 4.82
N TYR A 65 -5.78 8.30 4.42
CA TYR A 65 -6.44 8.33 3.12
C TYR A 65 -7.95 8.27 3.28
N LEU A 66 -8.52 7.14 3.72
CA LEU A 66 -9.98 6.98 3.73
C LEU A 66 -10.69 7.98 4.66
N ASP A 67 -10.17 8.19 5.86
CA ASP A 67 -10.69 9.19 6.81
C ASP A 67 -10.55 10.63 6.31
N LYS A 68 -9.64 10.87 5.37
CA LYS A 68 -9.43 12.17 4.73
C LYS A 68 -10.19 12.32 3.42
N GLY A 69 -11.04 11.36 3.07
CA GLY A 69 -11.94 11.42 1.93
C GLY A 69 -11.37 10.89 0.62
N PHE A 70 -10.21 10.22 0.63
CA PHE A 70 -9.67 9.54 -0.54
C PHE A 70 -10.42 8.20 -0.71
N ARG A 71 -11.26 8.10 -1.74
CA ARG A 71 -12.20 6.99 -1.99
C ARG A 71 -11.81 6.13 -3.19
N THR A 72 -11.08 6.67 -4.16
CA THR A 72 -10.60 5.89 -5.32
C THR A 72 -9.11 5.61 -5.26
N VAL A 73 -8.65 4.64 -6.06
CA VAL A 73 -7.22 4.30 -6.17
C VAL A 73 -6.43 5.49 -6.76
N GLU A 74 -7.01 6.26 -7.68
CA GLU A 74 -6.42 7.47 -8.24
C GLU A 74 -6.26 8.58 -7.19
N GLU A 75 -7.27 8.75 -6.33
CA GLU A 75 -7.18 9.66 -5.20
C GLU A 75 -6.06 9.20 -4.25
N ILE A 76 -6.02 7.92 -3.87
CA ILE A 76 -4.94 7.38 -3.03
C ILE A 76 -3.58 7.64 -3.69
N MET A 77 -3.43 7.34 -4.97
CA MET A 77 -2.20 7.56 -5.75
C MET A 77 -1.72 9.02 -5.65
N SER A 78 -2.63 9.99 -5.73
CA SER A 78 -2.29 11.42 -5.69
C SER A 78 -1.50 11.83 -4.44
N LYS A 79 -1.65 11.08 -3.34
CA LYS A 79 -0.90 11.28 -2.09
C LYS A 79 0.19 10.22 -1.88
N TYR A 80 -0.08 8.96 -2.22
CA TYR A 80 0.84 7.84 -1.99
C TYR A 80 2.08 7.93 -2.89
N THR A 81 1.87 8.31 -4.16
CA THR A 81 2.92 8.42 -5.17
C THR A 81 2.59 9.57 -6.13
N PRO A 82 2.68 10.84 -5.66
CA PRO A 82 2.23 12.02 -6.40
C PRO A 82 2.94 12.24 -7.73
N LEU A 83 4.12 11.64 -7.93
CA LEU A 83 4.89 11.72 -9.18
C LEU A 83 4.41 10.71 -10.23
N SER A 84 3.54 9.76 -9.85
CA SER A 84 2.94 8.83 -10.81
C SER A 84 1.94 9.57 -11.72
N ASN A 85 2.01 9.28 -13.01
CA ASN A 85 1.13 9.82 -14.02
C ASN A 85 -0.15 8.98 -14.25
N GLY A 86 -0.55 8.16 -13.27
CA GLY A 86 -1.70 7.25 -13.37
C GLY A 86 -1.33 5.78 -13.54
N SER A 87 -0.08 5.48 -13.89
CA SER A 87 0.41 4.11 -14.07
C SER A 87 0.30 3.28 -12.79
N TRP A 88 0.52 3.89 -11.63
CA TRP A 88 0.39 3.22 -10.35
C TRP A 88 -1.05 2.82 -10.05
N ALA A 89 -1.99 3.75 -10.21
CA ALA A 89 -3.42 3.47 -10.00
C ALA A 89 -3.92 2.39 -10.96
N THR A 90 -3.48 2.45 -12.22
CA THR A 90 -3.81 1.42 -13.23
C THR A 90 -3.34 0.03 -12.79
N GLY A 91 -2.12 -0.08 -12.26
CA GLY A 91 -1.57 -1.33 -11.77
C GLY A 91 -2.33 -1.87 -10.56
N VAL A 92 -2.55 -1.04 -9.53
CA VAL A 92 -3.30 -1.43 -8.33
C VAL A 92 -4.72 -1.86 -8.69
N THR A 93 -5.45 -1.08 -9.48
CA THR A 93 -6.82 -1.42 -9.93
C THR A 93 -6.85 -2.73 -10.70
N LYS A 94 -5.87 -2.96 -11.60
CA LYS A 94 -5.75 -4.23 -12.32
C LYS A 94 -5.59 -5.41 -11.36
N PHE A 95 -4.67 -5.34 -10.40
CA PHE A 95 -4.46 -6.43 -9.45
C PHE A 95 -5.67 -6.66 -8.55
N MET A 96 -6.38 -5.59 -8.15
CA MET A 96 -7.65 -5.75 -7.42
C MET A 96 -8.70 -6.50 -8.25
N SER A 97 -8.81 -6.24 -9.55
CA SER A 97 -9.76 -6.94 -10.42
C SER A 97 -9.42 -8.42 -10.65
N GLU A 98 -8.15 -8.81 -10.55
CA GLU A 98 -7.71 -10.20 -10.70
C GLU A 98 -7.97 -11.05 -9.43
N MET A 99 -8.36 -10.43 -8.32
CA MET A 99 -8.69 -11.07 -7.04
C MET A 99 -10.21 -11.24 -6.81
N GLU A 100 -11.02 -10.90 -7.81
CA GLU A 100 -12.47 -11.16 -7.84
C GLU A 100 -12.77 -12.63 -8.20
#